data_AF-A0A371KDJ1-F1
#
_entry.id   AF-A0A371KDJ1-F1
#
_cell.length_a   1.000
_cell.length_b   1.000
_cell.length_c   1.000
_cell.angle_alpha   90.00
_cell.angle_beta   90.00
_cell.angle_gamma   90.00
#
_symmetry.space_group_name_H-M   'P 1'
#
loop_
_entity.id
_entity.type
_entity.pdbx_description
1 polymer ?
#
loop_
_entity_poly.entity_id
_entity_poly.type
_entity_poly.pdbx_seq_one_letter_code
_entity_poly.pdbx_strand_id
1 'polypeptide(L)'
;TYVRLGLGVGVIASMAVDPVQDPDLVTVDARDIFTYSTTKIGFRRSTFLRSYMYDFIQRFAPHLTRDVVDSAVALRSNEEIEAMFKDIKLPIK
;
A
#
# COMPACT_ATOMS: atom_id res chain seq x y z
N THR A 1 2.62 13.23 -18.69
CA THR A 1 1.22 13.51 -18.28
C THR A 1 0.70 14.73 -19.01
N TYR A 2 -0.59 14.79 -19.35
CA TYR A 2 -1.24 15.95 -19.98
C TYR A 2 -1.08 17.27 -19.21
N VAL A 3 -0.74 17.20 -17.91
CA VAL A 3 -0.36 18.34 -17.08
C VAL A 3 0.79 19.14 -17.71
N ARG A 4 1.80 18.49 -18.29
CA ARG A 4 2.91 19.16 -18.98
C ARG A 4 2.47 19.90 -20.26
N LEU A 5 1.36 19.50 -20.84
CA LEU A 5 0.79 20.14 -22.03
C LEU A 5 -0.19 21.28 -21.67
N GLY A 6 -0.29 21.65 -20.39
CA GLY A 6 -1.17 22.73 -19.92
C GLY A 6 -2.65 22.37 -19.90
N LEU A 7 -3.01 21.08 -19.98
CA LEU A 7 -4.42 20.65 -20.07
C LEU A 7 -5.18 20.81 -18.74
N GLY A 8 -4.49 20.89 -17.60
CA GLY A 8 -5.11 21.02 -16.28
C GLY A 8 -4.22 20.55 -15.12
N VAL A 9 -4.84 20.41 -13.94
CA VAL A 9 -4.20 19.97 -12.69
C VAL A 9 -4.26 18.44 -12.58
N GLY A 10 -3.13 17.81 -12.23
CA GLY A 10 -3.05 16.37 -11.99
C GLY A 10 -3.23 16.02 -10.52
N VAL A 11 -4.11 15.06 -10.22
CA VAL A 11 -4.24 14.44 -8.90
C VAL A 11 -3.77 13.00 -9.01
N ILE A 12 -2.63 12.71 -8.39
CA ILE A 12 -1.95 11.40 -8.47
C ILE A 12 -1.42 11.00 -7.09
N ALA A 13 -1.08 9.72 -6.92
CA ALA A 13 -0.43 9.25 -5.69
C ALA A 13 0.95 9.91 -5.52
N SER A 14 1.33 10.25 -4.28
CA SER A 14 2.63 10.84 -3.94
C SER A 14 3.81 10.06 -4.50
N MET A 15 3.73 8.73 -4.49
CA MET A 15 4.77 7.83 -5.00
C MET A 15 4.96 7.88 -6.53
N ALA A 16 4.03 8.49 -7.28
CA ALA A 16 4.05 8.54 -8.73
C ALA A 16 4.72 9.81 -9.29
N VAL A 17 5.25 10.68 -8.42
CA VAL A 17 6.02 11.87 -8.80
C VAL A 17 7.33 11.89 -8.04
N ASP A 18 8.43 12.08 -8.76
CA ASP A 18 9.78 12.14 -8.18
C ASP A 18 10.40 13.51 -8.52
N PRO A 19 10.80 14.34 -7.55
CA PRO A 19 11.43 15.64 -7.81
C PRO A 19 12.68 15.58 -8.69
N VAL A 20 13.37 14.44 -8.73
CA VAL A 20 14.57 14.22 -9.56
C VAL A 20 14.19 13.86 -11.00
N GLN A 21 13.14 13.05 -11.19
CA GLN A 21 12.70 12.61 -12.53
C GLN A 21 11.73 13.61 -13.19
N ASP A 22 10.98 14.34 -12.38
CA ASP A 22 9.96 15.32 -12.78
C ASP A 22 10.26 16.73 -12.22
N PRO A 23 11.45 17.31 -12.47
CA PRO A 23 11.84 18.61 -11.90
C PRO A 23 11.02 19.79 -12.43
N ASP A 24 10.29 19.60 -13.53
CA ASP A 24 9.44 20.59 -14.18
C ASP A 24 8.02 20.63 -13.62
N LEU A 25 7.68 19.75 -12.67
CA LEU A 25 6.38 19.70 -12.02
C LEU A 25 6.47 20.17 -10.56
N VAL A 26 5.51 21.01 -10.16
CA VAL A 26 5.34 21.43 -8.77
C VAL A 26 4.32 20.50 -8.11
N THR A 27 4.70 19.91 -6.98
CA THR A 27 3.83 19.05 -6.18
C THR A 27 3.25 19.84 -5.00
N VAL A 28 1.97 19.61 -4.71
CA VAL A 28 1.27 20.18 -3.55
C VAL A 28 0.71 19.03 -2.74
N ASP A 29 0.99 19.01 -1.44
CA ASP A 29 0.49 17.97 -0.55
C ASP A 29 -1.03 18.15 -0.33
N ALA A 30 -1.78 17.07 -0.52
CA ALA A 30 -3.23 17.03 -0.41
C ALA A 30 -3.72 16.08 0.72
N ARG A 31 -2.83 15.68 1.65
CA ARG A 31 -3.16 14.79 2.78
C ARG A 31 -4.29 15.31 3.69
N ASP A 32 -4.44 16.63 3.81
CA ASP A 32 -5.51 17.23 4.62
C ASP A 32 -6.86 17.32 3.86
N ILE A 33 -6.84 17.10 2.54
CA ILE A 33 -8.02 17.17 1.67
C ILE A 33 -8.59 15.77 1.43
N PHE A 34 -7.73 14.75 1.36
CA PHE A 34 -8.12 13.36 1.07
C PHE A 34 -7.66 12.40 2.17
N THR A 35 -8.55 11.51 2.60
CA THR A 35 -8.19 10.40 3.48
C THR A 35 -7.15 9.49 2.81
N TYR A 36 -6.22 8.96 3.59
CA TYR A 36 -5.21 8.03 3.11
C TYR A 36 -5.83 6.77 2.50
N SER A 37 -5.24 6.32 1.39
CA SER A 37 -5.57 5.04 0.77
C SER A 37 -4.64 3.96 1.30
N THR A 38 -5.19 2.81 1.69
CA THR A 38 -4.41 1.67 2.19
C THR A 38 -4.19 0.66 1.07
N THR A 39 -2.94 0.41 0.68
CA THR A 39 -2.59 -0.65 -0.26
C THR A 39 -2.66 -2.01 0.44
N LYS A 40 -3.40 -2.95 -0.14
CA LYS A 40 -3.60 -4.31 0.41
C LYS A 40 -2.97 -5.36 -0.52
N ILE A 41 -2.42 -6.42 0.07
CA ILE A 41 -2.04 -7.65 -0.65
C ILE A 41 -3.15 -8.68 -0.43
N GLY A 42 -3.67 -9.25 -1.52
CA GLY A 42 -4.68 -10.30 -1.47
C GLY A 42 -4.22 -11.57 -2.19
N PHE A 43 -4.55 -12.72 -1.61
CA PHE A 43 -4.38 -14.03 -2.23
C PHE A 43 -5.56 -14.92 -1.85
N ARG A 44 -5.79 -15.99 -2.61
CA ARG A 44 -6.90 -16.91 -2.35
C ARG A 44 -6.59 -17.76 -1.12
N ARG A 45 -7.56 -17.93 -0.21
CA ARG A 45 -7.39 -18.76 1.01
C ARG A 45 -6.98 -20.22 0.72
N SER A 46 -7.40 -20.78 -0.42
CA SER A 46 -7.02 -22.13 -0.82
C SER A 46 -5.61 -22.23 -1.41
N THR A 47 -4.91 -21.11 -1.59
CA THR A 47 -3.54 -21.11 -2.10
C THR A 47 -2.60 -21.54 -1.00
N PHE A 48 -1.83 -22.59 -1.26
CA PHE A 48 -0.73 -22.99 -0.38
C PHE A 48 0.44 -22.02 -0.54
N LEU A 49 0.70 -21.21 0.49
CA LEU A 49 1.79 -20.25 0.50
C LEU A 49 3.13 -20.98 0.60
N ARG A 50 4.01 -20.75 -0.38
CA ARG A 50 5.38 -21.29 -0.39
C ARG A 50 6.33 -20.34 0.31
N SER A 51 7.50 -20.85 0.74
CA SER A 51 8.51 -20.05 1.43
C SER A 51 8.83 -18.72 0.74
N TYR A 52 9.06 -18.73 -0.58
CA TYR A 52 9.37 -17.52 -1.34
C TYR A 52 8.21 -16.51 -1.39
N MET A 53 6.96 -16.95 -1.23
CA MET A 53 5.79 -16.06 -1.19
C MET A 53 5.77 -15.29 0.12
N TYR A 54 6.05 -15.95 1.25
CA TYR A 54 6.22 -15.26 2.53
C TYR A 54 7.36 -14.26 2.48
N ASP A 55 8.49 -14.64 1.88
CA ASP A 55 9.65 -13.76 1.77
C ASP A 55 9.32 -12.52 0.90
N PHE A 56 8.51 -12.68 -0.16
CA PHE A 56 8.00 -11.56 -0.96
C PHE A 56 7.06 -10.66 -0.16
N ILE A 57 6.08 -11.23 0.54
CA ILE A 57 5.11 -10.49 1.35
C ILE A 57 5.84 -9.65 2.41
N GLN A 58 6.79 -10.27 3.12
CA GLN A 58 7.58 -9.58 4.15
C GLN A 58 8.50 -8.50 3.56
N ARG A 59 9.08 -8.72 2.38
CA ARG A 59 9.88 -7.70 1.68
C ARG A 59 9.05 -6.50 1.23
N PHE A 60 7.81 -6.72 0.80
CA PHE A 60 6.91 -5.65 0.40
C PHE A 60 6.34 -4.89 1.61
N ALA A 61 5.95 -5.63 2.65
CA ALA A 61 5.34 -5.12 3.87
C ALA A 61 6.02 -5.74 5.09
N PRO A 62 7.00 -5.06 5.72
CA PRO A 62 7.81 -5.63 6.80
C PRO A 62 7.03 -6.10 8.04
N HIS A 63 5.81 -5.57 8.25
CA HIS A 63 4.91 -5.96 9.34
C HIS A 63 4.17 -7.28 9.07
N LEU A 64 4.19 -7.81 7.84
CA LEU A 64 3.57 -9.07 7.46
C LEU A 64 4.60 -10.21 7.56
N THR A 65 4.95 -10.60 8.79
CA THR A 65 5.78 -11.79 9.05
C THR A 65 4.99 -13.07 8.78
N ARG A 66 5.68 -14.22 8.69
CA ARG A 66 5.04 -15.54 8.50
C ARG A 66 3.93 -15.80 9.51
N ASP A 67 4.19 -15.54 10.79
CA ASP A 67 3.22 -15.76 11.88
C ASP A 67 1.99 -14.86 11.74
N VAL A 68 2.18 -13.61 11.33
CA VAL A 68 1.09 -12.65 11.09
C VAL A 68 0.24 -13.07 9.90
N VAL A 69 0.88 -13.50 8.80
CA VAL A 69 0.19 -13.98 7.59
C VAL A 69 -0.59 -15.25 7.89
N ASP A 70 -0.01 -16.21 8.61
CA ASP A 70 -0.68 -17.47 8.97
C ASP A 70 -1.88 -17.21 9.91
N SER A 71 -1.71 -16.30 10.86
CA SER A 71 -2.79 -15.84 11.74
C SER A 71 -3.93 -15.17 10.93
N ALA A 72 -3.59 -14.30 9.97
CA ALA A 72 -4.57 -13.67 9.09
C ALA A 72 -5.31 -14.67 8.19
N VAL A 73 -4.64 -15.74 7.74
CA VAL A 73 -5.27 -16.81 6.93
C VAL A 73 -6.25 -17.63 7.77
N ALA A 74 -5.93 -17.86 9.05
CA ALA A 74 -6.80 -18.55 9.99
C ALA A 74 -8.07 -17.75 10.31
N LEU A 75 -7.98 -16.42 10.36
CA LEU A 75 -9.13 -15.53 10.49
C LEU A 75 -10.05 -15.64 9.28
N ARG A 76 -11.35 -15.80 9.54
CA ARG A 76 -12.31 -16.15 8.49
C ARG A 76 -12.93 -14.93 7.82
N SER A 77 -12.87 -13.77 8.47
CA SER A 77 -13.41 -12.50 8.01
C SER A 77 -12.32 -11.45 7.74
N ASN A 78 -12.49 -10.67 6.67
CA ASN A 78 -11.61 -9.53 6.40
C ASN A 78 -11.73 -8.44 7.48
N GLU A 79 -12.88 -8.32 8.16
CA GLU A 79 -13.08 -7.37 9.25
C GLU A 79 -12.21 -7.71 10.46
N GLU A 80 -12.06 -9.01 10.77
CA GLU A 80 -11.18 -9.49 11.84
C GLU A 80 -9.71 -9.22 11.50
N ILE A 81 -9.33 -9.39 10.24
CA ILE A 81 -7.98 -9.08 9.76
C ILE A 81 -7.72 -7.59 9.89
N GLU A 82 -8.65 -6.72 9.48
CA GLU A 82 -8.51 -5.27 9.66
C GLU A 82 -8.40 -4.90 11.14
N ALA A 83 -9.18 -5.53 12.02
CA ALA A 83 -9.09 -5.32 13.46
C ALA A 83 -7.72 -5.72 14.02
N MET A 84 -7.13 -6.84 13.54
CA MET A 84 -5.77 -7.27 13.91
C MET A 84 -4.70 -6.22 13.56
N PHE A 85 -4.92 -5.44 12.51
CA PHE A 85 -3.97 -4.40 12.07
C PHE A 85 -4.25 -3.00 12.64
N LYS A 86 -5.33 -2.78 13.41
CA LYS A 86 -5.67 -1.45 13.96
C LYS A 86 -4.58 -0.88 14.87
N ASP A 87 -3.89 -1.73 15.61
CA ASP A 87 -2.87 -1.31 16.58
C ASP A 87 -1.47 -1.19 15.95
N ILE A 88 -1.31 -1.56 14.68
CA ILE A 88 -0.04 -1.54 13.96
C ILE A 88 0.04 -0.26 13.13
N LYS A 89 1.05 0.58 13.41
CA LYS A 89 1.35 1.74 12.57
C LYS A 89 1.85 1.28 11.20
N LEU A 90 1.02 1.44 10.18
CA LEU A 90 1.37 1.10 8.80
C LEU A 90 2.37 2.13 8.23
N PRO A 91 3.33 1.70 7.38
CA PRO A 91 4.22 2.61 6.68
C PRO A 91 3.44 3.56 5.76
N ILE A 92 3.76 4.86 5.83
CA ILE A 92 3.20 5.89 4.95
C ILE A 92 4.21 6.13 3.81
N LYS A 93 3.72 6.17 2.57
CA LYS A 93 4.47 6.52 1.36
C LYS A 93 3.82 7.70 0.65
#